data_AF-A0A6G1J0R3-F1
#
_entry.id   AF-A0A6G1J0R3-F1
#
_cell.length_a   1.000
_cell.length_b   1.000
_cell.length_c   1.000
_cell.angle_alpha   90.00
_cell.angle_beta   90.00
_cell.angle_gamma   90.00
#
_symmetry.space_group_name_H-M   'P 1'
#
loop_
_entity.id
_entity.type
_entity.pdbx_description
1 polymer ?
#
loop_
_entity_poly.entity_id
_entity_poly.type
_entity_poly.pdbx_seq_one_letter_code
_entity_poly.pdbx_strand_id
1 'polypeptide(L)'
;MPSIMFSRLSAVLLSLASMVSAHYGHGGQYGSGAWGGYGPYGGGGSSSNNAFANGQFGSAFASGRNTILVAHGVLAALAFVIFFPMGSILIRLASFRGAWIVHGLFQVFAYLVYTAAFGIGIYIVQNVPINLLDHYHPIIGIVVFVLLFFQPILGLIHHFQFQKNHRRTFWSYGHLWLGRIVITLGIINGGLGLLFATETGFFAPSRDQIIAYGVVAGIMWLLWVAAIVVGGRRRARANKVVRSDASYSSYTASETSSKRRYV
;
A
#
# COMPACT_ATOMS: atom_id res chain seq x y z
N MET A 1 -12.85 -20.93 -15.48
CA MET A 1 -13.07 -20.56 -14.06
C MET A 1 -12.30 -19.31 -13.59
N PRO A 2 -12.28 -18.14 -14.29
CA PRO A 2 -11.59 -16.93 -13.80
C PRO A 2 -12.53 -15.89 -13.16
N SER A 3 -13.85 -16.03 -13.29
CA SER A 3 -14.85 -15.01 -12.88
C SER A 3 -15.08 -14.91 -11.37
N ILE A 4 -14.75 -15.97 -10.61
CA ILE A 4 -15.02 -16.02 -9.16
C ILE A 4 -13.96 -15.24 -8.35
N MET A 5 -12.71 -15.17 -8.82
CA MET A 5 -11.65 -14.42 -8.13
C MET A 5 -11.78 -12.90 -8.29
N PHE A 6 -12.24 -12.42 -9.45
CA PHE A 6 -12.46 -10.98 -9.68
C PHE A 6 -13.65 -10.44 -8.87
N SER A 7 -14.72 -11.24 -8.73
CA SER A 7 -15.91 -10.85 -7.96
C SER A 7 -15.62 -10.63 -6.46
N ARG A 8 -14.77 -11.47 -5.85
CA ARG A 8 -14.39 -11.30 -4.44
C ARG A 8 -13.42 -10.14 -4.19
N LEU A 9 -12.63 -9.77 -5.20
CA LEU A 9 -11.73 -8.61 -5.14
C LEU A 9 -12.51 -7.29 -5.24
N SER A 10 -13.52 -7.22 -6.11
CA SER A 10 -14.44 -6.08 -6.17
C SER A 10 -15.26 -5.94 -4.90
N ALA A 11 -15.64 -7.03 -4.23
CA ALA A 11 -16.34 -6.97 -2.95
C ALA A 11 -15.47 -6.41 -1.82
N VAL A 12 -14.16 -6.69 -1.80
CA VAL A 12 -13.21 -6.13 -0.82
C VAL A 12 -12.87 -4.66 -1.12
N LEU A 13 -12.76 -4.30 -2.41
CA LEU A 13 -12.56 -2.90 -2.84
C LEU A 13 -13.82 -2.06 -2.61
N LEU A 14 -15.02 -2.60 -2.88
CA LEU A 14 -16.28 -1.95 -2.53
C LEU A 14 -16.46 -1.89 -1.03
N SER A 15 -16.11 -2.92 -0.25
CA SER A 15 -16.22 -2.87 1.21
C SER A 15 -15.26 -1.86 1.83
N LEU A 16 -14.06 -1.67 1.28
CA LEU A 16 -13.13 -0.62 1.75
C LEU A 16 -13.64 0.78 1.39
N ALA A 17 -14.11 0.98 0.16
CA ALA A 17 -14.71 2.24 -0.27
C ALA A 17 -16.02 2.54 0.50
N SER A 18 -16.82 1.52 0.81
CA SER A 18 -18.05 1.66 1.57
C SER A 18 -17.81 1.72 3.07
N MET A 19 -16.79 1.13 3.67
CA MET A 19 -16.50 1.30 5.11
C MET A 19 -15.93 2.69 5.40
N VAL A 20 -15.24 3.30 4.44
CA VAL A 20 -14.81 4.71 4.53
C VAL A 20 -15.95 5.67 4.19
N SER A 21 -16.83 5.32 3.25
CA SER A 21 -17.98 6.17 2.85
C SER A 21 -19.25 5.96 3.69
N ALA A 22 -19.41 4.84 4.40
CA ALA A 22 -20.64 4.48 5.13
C ALA A 22 -20.85 5.29 6.42
N HIS A 23 -19.96 6.22 6.73
CA HIS A 23 -20.24 7.24 7.75
C HIS A 23 -20.56 8.63 7.18
N TYR A 24 -20.80 8.73 5.87
CA TYR A 24 -21.38 9.92 5.23
C TYR A 24 -22.83 9.69 4.78
N GLY A 25 -23.56 8.89 5.57
CA GLY A 25 -25.01 8.74 5.49
C GLY A 25 -25.70 9.57 6.58
N HIS A 26 -26.32 10.67 6.16
CA HIS A 26 -27.44 11.41 6.77
C HIS A 26 -27.75 11.19 8.27
N GLY A 27 -27.50 12.22 9.09
CA GLY A 27 -28.20 12.45 10.37
C GLY A 27 -27.88 11.49 11.51
N GLY A 28 -26.95 11.87 12.39
CA GLY A 28 -26.68 11.12 13.62
C GLY A 28 -25.97 12.01 14.65
N GLN A 29 -26.77 12.69 15.44
CA GLN A 29 -26.38 13.50 16.58
C GLN A 29 -25.72 12.60 17.65
N TYR A 30 -24.39 12.58 17.72
CA TYR A 30 -23.66 11.95 18.82
C TYR A 30 -22.83 13.01 19.54
N GLY A 31 -23.22 13.25 20.79
CA GLY A 31 -22.87 14.41 21.59
C GLY A 31 -21.37 14.58 21.84
N SER A 32 -20.94 15.84 21.74
CA SER A 32 -19.73 16.32 22.39
C SER A 32 -19.95 16.31 23.90
N GLY A 33 -19.10 15.56 24.62
CA GLY A 33 -19.03 15.58 26.07
C GLY A 33 -18.84 17.02 26.56
N ALA A 34 -19.86 17.51 27.26
CA ALA A 34 -19.85 18.78 27.94
C ALA A 34 -18.84 18.71 29.11
N TRP A 35 -17.80 19.52 29.04
CA TRP A 35 -17.00 19.88 30.21
C TRP A 35 -17.86 20.79 31.10
N GLY A 36 -18.56 20.21 32.08
CA GLY A 36 -19.00 20.95 33.27
C GLY A 36 -17.80 21.10 34.22
N GLY A 37 -17.59 22.19 34.93
CA GLY A 37 -18.34 23.44 35.11
C GLY A 37 -17.89 24.03 36.44
N TYR A 38 -17.70 25.35 36.55
CA TYR A 38 -17.85 26.13 37.78
C TYR A 38 -17.94 27.62 37.41
N GLY A 39 -19.06 28.26 37.79
CA GLY A 39 -19.32 29.68 37.59
C GLY A 39 -20.71 30.04 38.13
N PRO A 40 -20.86 30.74 39.27
CA PRO A 40 -22.09 30.79 40.02
C PRO A 40 -22.82 32.14 39.89
N TYR A 41 -23.84 32.26 39.03
CA TYR A 41 -24.93 33.23 39.19
C TYR A 41 -26.04 32.95 38.18
N GLY A 42 -27.28 32.86 38.67
CA GLY A 42 -28.49 32.74 37.87
C GLY A 42 -28.92 34.07 37.28
N GLY A 43 -29.63 34.02 36.15
CA GLY A 43 -30.31 35.17 35.55
C GLY A 43 -30.87 34.82 34.18
N GLY A 44 -32.18 34.56 34.12
CA GLY A 44 -32.89 34.35 32.86
C GLY A 44 -32.93 35.61 32.00
N GLY A 45 -32.70 35.43 30.70
CA GLY A 45 -32.81 36.48 29.70
C GLY A 45 -32.91 35.85 28.31
N SER A 46 -34.10 35.88 27.73
CA SER A 46 -34.35 35.50 26.34
C SER A 46 -33.68 36.51 25.40
N SER A 47 -32.52 36.16 24.86
CA SER A 47 -31.91 36.89 23.73
C SER A 47 -31.84 35.98 22.52
N SER A 48 -32.75 36.25 21.58
CA SER A 48 -32.76 35.76 20.21
C SER A 48 -31.53 36.29 19.47
N ASN A 49 -30.38 35.64 19.66
CA ASN A 49 -29.17 35.93 18.90
C ASN A 49 -29.06 34.92 17.75
N ASN A 50 -29.09 35.45 16.53
CA ASN A 50 -28.95 34.74 15.26
C ASN A 50 -27.67 33.89 15.21
N ALA A 51 -27.75 32.64 15.67
CA ALA A 51 -26.66 31.66 15.65
C ALA A 51 -26.62 30.82 14.35
N PHE A 52 -27.27 31.28 13.28
CA PHE A 52 -27.45 30.50 12.04
C PHE A 52 -26.37 30.70 10.97
N ALA A 53 -25.39 31.60 11.18
CA ALA A 53 -24.35 31.86 10.18
C ALA A 53 -22.97 31.31 10.58
N ASN A 54 -22.55 31.39 11.85
CA ASN A 54 -21.18 31.04 12.23
C ASN A 54 -20.92 29.52 12.31
N GLY A 55 -21.95 28.72 12.59
CA GLY A 55 -21.84 27.26 12.65
C GLY A 55 -21.68 26.59 11.28
N GLN A 56 -22.19 27.21 10.22
CA GLN A 56 -22.22 26.63 8.87
C GLN A 56 -20.91 26.85 8.09
N PHE A 57 -20.23 27.98 8.28
CA PHE A 57 -18.90 28.22 7.71
C PHE A 57 -17.79 27.44 8.44
N GLY A 58 -17.86 27.35 9.78
CA GLY A 58 -16.93 26.56 10.59
C GLY A 58 -17.03 25.05 10.31
N SER A 59 -18.24 24.53 10.11
CA SER A 59 -18.47 23.13 9.73
C SER A 59 -18.07 22.82 8.29
N ALA A 60 -18.24 23.74 7.34
CA ALA A 60 -17.75 23.55 5.97
C ALA A 60 -16.21 23.50 5.89
N PHE A 61 -15.50 24.38 6.63
CA PHE A 61 -14.03 24.38 6.71
C PHE A 61 -13.48 23.14 7.45
N ALA A 62 -14.14 22.69 8.52
CA ALA A 62 -13.80 21.45 9.20
C ALA A 62 -14.07 20.22 8.31
N SER A 63 -15.18 20.23 7.56
CA SER A 63 -15.52 19.17 6.59
C SER A 63 -14.50 19.07 5.44
N GLY A 64 -14.02 20.21 4.93
CA GLY A 64 -12.96 20.26 3.92
C GLY A 64 -11.64 19.66 4.40
N ARG A 65 -11.19 20.01 5.61
CA ARG A 65 -9.98 19.44 6.22
C ARG A 65 -10.10 17.92 6.44
N ASN A 66 -11.24 17.46 6.95
CA ASN A 66 -11.50 16.02 7.13
C ASN A 66 -11.46 15.27 5.79
N THR A 67 -12.03 15.86 4.74
CA THR A 67 -12.04 15.26 3.39
C THR A 67 -10.63 15.08 2.84
N ILE A 68 -9.75 16.07 3.02
CA ILE A 68 -8.35 16.03 2.55
C ILE A 68 -7.54 14.98 3.33
N LEU A 69 -7.73 14.89 4.65
CA LEU A 69 -7.08 13.87 5.49
C LEU A 69 -7.51 12.45 5.11
N VAL A 70 -8.81 12.25 4.88
CA VAL A 70 -9.35 10.96 4.42
C VAL A 70 -8.82 10.62 3.04
N ALA A 71 -8.78 11.57 2.10
CA ALA A 71 -8.25 11.36 0.76
C ALA A 71 -6.79 10.92 0.79
N HIS A 72 -5.94 11.57 1.61
CA HIS A 72 -4.55 11.15 1.83
C HIS A 72 -4.47 9.69 2.32
N GLY A 73 -5.18 9.38 3.41
CA GLY A 73 -5.15 8.05 4.03
C GLY A 73 -5.64 6.95 3.09
N VAL A 74 -6.75 7.18 2.38
CA VAL A 74 -7.33 6.21 1.44
C VAL A 74 -6.40 5.96 0.26
N LEU A 75 -5.88 7.01 -0.37
CA LEU A 75 -4.99 6.84 -1.53
C LEU A 75 -3.69 6.15 -1.13
N ALA A 76 -3.10 6.51 0.02
CA ALA A 76 -1.91 5.86 0.55
C ALA A 76 -2.18 4.38 0.87
N ALA A 77 -3.30 4.07 1.52
CA ALA A 77 -3.69 2.69 1.83
C ALA A 77 -3.93 1.87 0.55
N LEU A 78 -4.65 2.40 -0.43
CA LEU A 78 -4.87 1.71 -1.71
C LEU A 78 -3.56 1.40 -2.43
N ALA A 79 -2.61 2.34 -2.46
CA ALA A 79 -1.30 2.12 -3.06
C ALA A 79 -0.53 0.99 -2.36
N PHE A 80 -0.36 1.08 -1.03
CA PHE A 80 0.54 0.18 -0.28
C PHE A 80 -0.08 -1.15 0.15
N VAL A 81 -1.38 -1.18 0.46
CA VAL A 81 -2.05 -2.39 0.92
C VAL A 81 -2.55 -3.22 -0.25
N ILE A 82 -2.94 -2.57 -1.36
CA ILE A 82 -3.59 -3.25 -2.48
C ILE A 82 -2.70 -3.28 -3.73
N PHE A 83 -2.43 -2.14 -4.36
CA PHE A 83 -1.87 -2.12 -5.72
C PHE A 83 -0.41 -2.61 -5.79
N PHE A 84 0.47 -2.14 -4.90
CA PHE A 84 1.86 -2.59 -4.87
C PHE A 84 1.99 -4.10 -4.58
N PRO A 85 1.36 -4.65 -3.51
CA PRO A 85 1.39 -6.09 -3.24
C PRO A 85 0.78 -6.91 -4.37
N MET A 86 -0.37 -6.48 -4.92
CA MET A 86 -1.07 -7.21 -5.99
C MET A 86 -0.21 -7.35 -7.25
N GLY A 87 0.39 -6.25 -7.72
CA GLY A 87 1.30 -6.31 -8.87
C GLY A 87 2.52 -7.21 -8.61
N SER A 88 3.02 -7.25 -7.37
CA SER A 88 4.15 -8.09 -6.95
C SER A 88 3.79 -9.58 -6.79
N ILE A 89 2.55 -9.89 -6.38
CA ILE A 89 2.01 -11.26 -6.33
C ILE A 89 1.85 -11.80 -7.75
N LEU A 90 1.25 -11.00 -8.64
CA LEU A 90 0.89 -11.42 -9.99
C LEU A 90 2.10 -11.88 -10.80
N ILE A 91 3.23 -11.16 -10.76
CA ILE A 91 4.47 -11.57 -11.45
C ILE A 91 5.12 -12.85 -10.89
N ARG A 92 4.75 -13.26 -9.67
CA ARG A 92 5.31 -14.45 -9.02
C ARG A 92 4.46 -15.70 -9.23
N LEU A 93 3.14 -15.52 -9.32
CA LEU A 93 2.19 -16.63 -9.42
C LEU A 93 1.70 -16.86 -10.85
N ALA A 94 1.61 -15.82 -11.67
CA ALA A 94 1.19 -15.95 -13.05
C ALA A 94 2.34 -16.44 -13.95
N SER A 95 2.00 -17.23 -14.97
CA SER A 95 2.97 -17.87 -15.89
C SER A 95 2.79 -17.48 -17.36
N PHE A 96 2.11 -16.36 -17.64
CA PHE A 96 1.89 -15.88 -19.02
C PHE A 96 2.95 -14.87 -19.47
N ARG A 97 3.19 -14.79 -20.79
CA ARG A 97 4.28 -13.99 -21.42
C ARG A 97 4.22 -12.49 -21.10
N GLY A 98 3.04 -11.94 -20.84
CA GLY A 98 2.80 -10.53 -20.52
C GLY A 98 2.79 -10.18 -19.02
N ALA A 99 3.08 -11.11 -18.11
CA ALA A 99 2.94 -10.87 -16.67
C ALA A 99 3.82 -9.71 -16.16
N TRP A 100 4.97 -9.47 -16.80
CA TRP A 100 5.87 -8.36 -16.46
C TRP A 100 5.29 -6.99 -16.83
N ILE A 101 4.51 -6.91 -17.92
CA ILE A 101 3.82 -5.68 -18.34
C ILE A 101 2.72 -5.37 -17.33
N VAL A 102 1.90 -6.37 -16.99
CA VAL A 102 0.84 -6.21 -16.00
C VAL A 102 1.41 -5.79 -14.65
N HIS A 103 2.52 -6.41 -14.22
CA HIS A 103 3.27 -5.98 -13.04
C HIS A 103 3.68 -4.51 -13.14
N GLY A 104 4.37 -4.13 -14.22
CA GLY A 104 4.81 -2.76 -14.46
C GLY A 104 3.67 -1.75 -14.42
N LEU A 105 2.53 -2.05 -15.07
CA LEU A 105 1.33 -1.22 -15.06
C LEU A 105 0.79 -1.03 -13.63
N PHE A 106 0.66 -2.10 -12.85
CA PHE A 106 0.26 -1.98 -11.45
C PHE A 106 1.26 -1.17 -10.62
N GLN A 107 2.57 -1.33 -10.84
CA GLN A 107 3.58 -0.56 -10.10
C GLN A 107 3.53 0.93 -10.45
N VAL A 108 3.42 1.28 -11.74
CA VAL A 108 3.32 2.68 -12.19
C VAL A 108 2.02 3.31 -11.69
N PHE A 109 0.90 2.60 -11.81
CA PHE A 109 -0.38 3.08 -11.31
C PHE A 109 -0.36 3.32 -9.79
N ALA A 110 0.15 2.35 -9.02
CA ALA A 110 0.31 2.48 -7.57
C ALA A 110 1.23 3.66 -7.20
N TYR A 111 2.31 3.86 -7.96
CA TYR A 111 3.22 4.98 -7.75
C TYR A 111 2.55 6.34 -8.01
N LEU A 112 1.74 6.46 -9.07
CA LEU A 112 0.98 7.68 -9.35
C LEU A 112 -0.05 7.97 -8.25
N VAL A 113 -0.78 6.94 -7.81
CA VAL A 113 -1.74 7.05 -6.69
C VAL A 113 -1.04 7.49 -5.41
N TYR A 114 0.10 6.89 -5.08
CA TYR A 114 0.86 7.29 -3.89
C TYR A 114 1.49 8.68 -4.03
N THR A 115 1.91 9.09 -5.22
CA THR A 115 2.40 10.44 -5.48
C THR A 115 1.31 11.48 -5.20
N ALA A 116 0.07 11.21 -5.63
CA ALA A 116 -1.07 12.06 -5.29
C ALA A 116 -1.31 12.09 -3.76
N ALA A 117 -1.29 10.94 -3.10
CA ALA A 117 -1.41 10.86 -1.64
C ALA A 117 -0.31 11.66 -0.93
N PHE A 118 0.93 11.52 -1.36
CA PHE A 118 2.09 12.23 -0.82
C PHE A 118 1.96 13.76 -1.02
N GLY A 119 1.54 14.20 -2.20
CA GLY A 119 1.26 15.61 -2.47
C GLY A 119 0.18 16.20 -1.54
N ILE A 120 -0.87 15.43 -1.26
CA ILE A 120 -1.88 15.82 -0.25
C ILE A 120 -1.25 15.90 1.15
N GLY A 121 -0.35 14.98 1.50
CA GLY A 121 0.39 15.00 2.77
C GLY A 121 1.22 16.28 2.94
N ILE A 122 1.94 16.69 1.88
CA ILE A 122 2.69 17.96 1.87
C ILE A 122 1.74 19.15 2.04
N TYR A 123 0.59 19.15 1.34
CA TYR A 123 -0.42 20.19 1.49
C TYR A 123 -0.93 20.29 2.94
N ILE A 124 -1.20 19.15 3.61
CA ILE A 124 -1.62 19.14 5.01
C ILE A 124 -0.55 19.78 5.91
N VAL A 125 0.72 19.39 5.76
CA VAL A 125 1.83 19.95 6.56
C VAL A 125 1.96 21.46 6.39
N GLN A 126 1.78 21.97 5.17
CA GLN A 126 1.91 23.41 4.88
C GLN A 126 0.74 24.26 5.40
N ASN A 127 -0.45 23.67 5.54
CA ASN A 127 -1.67 24.40 5.89
C ASN A 127 -2.10 24.22 7.35
N VAL A 128 -1.35 23.44 8.14
CA VAL A 128 -1.61 23.26 9.56
C VAL A 128 -0.47 23.92 10.37
N PRO A 129 -0.78 24.85 11.30
CA PRO A 129 0.22 25.69 11.97
C PRO A 129 1.01 24.97 13.08
N ILE A 130 1.09 23.64 13.05
CA ILE A 130 1.88 22.82 13.99
C ILE A 130 2.95 22.05 13.23
N ASN A 131 4.09 21.80 13.88
CA ASN A 131 5.19 21.08 13.25
C ASN A 131 4.89 19.56 13.17
N LEU A 132 4.20 19.14 12.12
CA LEU A 132 3.87 17.73 11.89
C LEU A 132 5.09 16.90 11.43
N LEU A 133 6.16 17.55 10.97
CA LEU A 133 7.32 16.86 10.37
C LEU A 133 8.22 16.15 11.37
N ASP A 134 8.12 16.47 12.66
CA ASP A 134 8.92 15.83 13.71
C ASP A 134 8.36 14.45 14.11
N HIS A 135 7.26 14.02 13.50
CA HIS A 135 6.65 12.71 13.77
C HIS A 135 7.17 11.61 12.84
N TYR A 136 7.15 10.38 13.35
CA TYR A 136 7.65 9.21 12.61
C TYR A 136 6.94 8.99 11.27
N HIS A 137 5.63 9.27 11.18
CA HIS A 137 4.85 9.00 9.96
C HIS A 137 5.29 9.84 8.73
N PRO A 138 5.39 11.19 8.81
CA PRO A 138 5.90 11.98 7.69
C PRO A 138 7.35 11.66 7.31
N ILE A 139 8.23 11.44 8.29
CA ILE A 139 9.64 11.10 8.03
C ILE A 139 9.75 9.79 7.26
N ILE A 140 9.09 8.72 7.74
CA ILE A 140 9.08 7.42 7.06
C ILE A 140 8.42 7.54 5.70
N GLY A 141 7.33 8.30 5.59
CA GLY A 141 6.62 8.54 4.33
C GLY A 141 7.50 9.17 3.24
N ILE A 142 8.31 10.16 3.60
CA ILE A 142 9.30 10.82 2.71
C ILE A 142 10.36 9.81 2.28
N VAL A 143 10.94 9.07 3.22
CA VAL A 143 11.97 8.04 2.91
C VAL A 143 11.39 7.01 1.94
N VAL A 144 10.19 6.51 2.20
CA VAL A 144 9.50 5.54 1.35
C VAL A 144 9.23 6.12 -0.06
N PHE A 145 8.84 7.39 -0.16
CA PHE A 145 8.60 8.05 -1.44
C PHE A 145 9.89 8.17 -2.26
N VAL A 146 10.99 8.60 -1.64
CA VAL A 146 12.31 8.68 -2.30
C VAL A 146 12.79 7.30 -2.76
N LEU A 147 12.65 6.28 -1.92
CA LEU A 147 13.02 4.91 -2.29
C LEU A 147 12.15 4.36 -3.44
N LEU A 148 10.86 4.70 -3.48
CA LEU A 148 9.96 4.35 -4.58
C LEU A 148 10.37 4.98 -5.90
N PHE A 149 10.88 6.21 -5.90
CA PHE A 149 11.34 6.87 -7.13
C PHE A 149 12.41 6.05 -7.87
N PHE A 150 13.32 5.40 -7.13
CA PHE A 150 14.35 4.56 -7.71
C PHE A 150 13.84 3.17 -8.17
N GLN A 151 12.69 2.70 -7.69
CA GLN A 151 12.18 1.35 -8.01
C GLN A 151 11.91 1.13 -9.52
N PRO A 152 11.23 2.02 -10.26
CA PRO A 152 11.01 1.88 -11.70
C PRO A 152 12.32 1.84 -12.49
N ILE A 153 13.28 2.70 -12.15
CA ILE A 153 14.60 2.75 -12.81
C ILE A 153 15.31 1.42 -12.63
N LEU A 154 15.40 0.93 -11.39
CA LEU A 154 15.98 -0.37 -11.06
C LEU A 154 15.21 -1.52 -11.72
N GLY A 155 13.89 -1.40 -11.84
CA GLY A 155 13.02 -2.39 -12.49
C GLY A 155 13.29 -2.52 -13.99
N LEU A 156 13.44 -1.40 -14.70
CA LEU A 156 13.80 -1.38 -16.12
C LEU A 156 15.20 -1.98 -16.34
N ILE A 157 16.19 -1.53 -15.57
CA ILE A 157 17.57 -2.06 -15.65
C ILE A 157 17.57 -3.57 -15.37
N HIS A 158 16.86 -4.01 -14.34
CA HIS A 158 16.71 -5.43 -14.02
C HIS A 158 16.08 -6.20 -15.19
N HIS A 159 15.03 -5.68 -15.80
CA HIS A 159 14.34 -6.35 -16.90
C HIS A 159 15.25 -6.53 -18.12
N PHE A 160 15.91 -5.45 -18.58
CA PHE A 160 16.83 -5.52 -19.71
C PHE A 160 18.00 -6.47 -19.44
N GLN A 161 18.56 -6.42 -18.23
CA GLN A 161 19.70 -7.27 -17.87
C GLN A 161 19.29 -8.73 -17.70
N PHE A 162 18.08 -9.00 -17.21
CA PHE A 162 17.56 -10.36 -17.06
C PHE A 162 17.22 -10.99 -18.42
N GLN A 163 16.69 -10.22 -19.37
CA GLN A 163 16.51 -10.68 -20.75
C GLN A 163 17.85 -11.02 -21.43
N LYS A 164 18.89 -10.22 -21.21
CA LYS A 164 20.20 -10.44 -21.84
C LYS A 164 20.99 -11.59 -21.22
N ASN A 165 20.99 -11.72 -19.89
CA ASN A 165 21.92 -12.61 -19.21
C ASN A 165 21.27 -13.89 -18.69
N HIS A 166 19.94 -14.00 -18.69
CA HIS A 166 19.14 -15.07 -18.06
C HIS A 166 19.55 -15.41 -16.61
N ARG A 167 20.27 -14.50 -15.94
CA ARG A 167 20.86 -14.66 -14.61
C ARG A 167 20.56 -13.42 -13.78
N ARG A 168 20.47 -13.61 -12.46
CA ARG A 168 20.31 -12.49 -11.53
C ARG A 168 21.61 -11.70 -11.45
N THR A 169 21.54 -10.44 -11.81
CA THR A 169 22.62 -9.45 -11.63
C THR A 169 22.47 -8.73 -10.29
N PHE A 170 23.49 -7.98 -9.87
CA PHE A 170 23.44 -7.15 -8.67
C PHE A 170 22.19 -6.26 -8.62
N TRP A 171 21.86 -5.60 -9.74
CA TRP A 171 20.64 -4.79 -9.91
C TRP A 171 19.34 -5.57 -9.70
N SER A 172 19.34 -6.87 -10.01
CA SER A 172 18.19 -7.75 -9.75
C SER A 172 17.94 -7.92 -8.26
N TYR A 173 19.00 -8.08 -7.46
CA TYR A 173 18.88 -8.17 -6.01
C TYR A 173 18.47 -6.83 -5.40
N GLY A 174 19.03 -5.72 -5.89
CA GLY A 174 18.66 -4.37 -5.49
C GLY A 174 17.17 -4.10 -5.68
N HIS A 175 16.65 -4.31 -6.89
CA HIS A 175 15.21 -4.14 -7.18
C HIS A 175 14.32 -5.01 -6.27
N LEU A 176 14.66 -6.29 -6.11
CA LEU A 176 13.88 -7.25 -5.32
C LEU A 176 13.86 -6.93 -3.82
N TRP A 177 15.01 -6.60 -3.22
CA TRP A 177 15.09 -6.33 -1.78
C TRP A 177 14.56 -4.94 -1.44
N LEU A 178 14.89 -3.93 -2.24
CA LEU A 178 14.38 -2.58 -2.03
C LEU A 178 12.85 -2.56 -2.15
N GLY A 179 12.28 -3.25 -3.14
CA GLY A 179 10.82 -3.37 -3.26
C GLY A 179 10.17 -4.05 -2.05
N ARG A 180 10.85 -5.03 -1.43
CA ARG A 180 10.31 -5.69 -0.22
C ARG A 180 10.31 -4.78 1.00
N ILE A 181 11.41 -4.05 1.19
CA ILE A 181 11.58 -3.10 2.28
C ILE A 181 10.54 -1.99 2.14
N VAL A 182 10.42 -1.40 0.95
CA VAL A 182 9.49 -0.30 0.65
C VAL A 182 8.03 -0.70 0.86
N ILE A 183 7.59 -1.86 0.37
CA ILE A 183 6.19 -2.31 0.58
C ILE A 183 5.90 -2.51 2.07
N THR A 184 6.83 -3.14 2.80
CA THR A 184 6.64 -3.41 4.24
C THR A 184 6.63 -2.11 5.05
N LEU A 185 7.59 -1.22 4.80
CA LEU A 185 7.66 0.09 5.44
C LEU A 185 6.43 0.95 5.12
N GLY A 186 5.92 0.92 3.89
CA GLY A 186 4.72 1.68 3.53
C GLY A 186 3.46 1.19 4.23
N ILE A 187 3.29 -0.13 4.41
CA ILE A 187 2.19 -0.69 5.20
C ILE A 187 2.32 -0.29 6.67
N ILE A 188 3.51 -0.40 7.26
CA ILE A 188 3.75 0.04 8.65
C ILE A 188 3.46 1.55 8.76
N ASN A 189 3.92 2.34 7.79
CA ASN A 189 3.72 3.77 7.78
C ASN A 189 2.25 4.16 7.70
N GLY A 190 1.42 3.42 6.96
CA GLY A 190 -0.03 3.65 6.94
C GLY A 190 -0.68 3.37 8.30
N GLY A 191 -0.24 2.33 9.01
CA GLY A 191 -0.66 2.07 10.40
C GLY A 191 -0.23 3.19 11.36
N LEU A 192 1.01 3.66 11.23
CA LEU A 192 1.52 4.81 12.01
C LEU A 192 0.75 6.11 11.67
N GLY A 193 0.28 6.28 10.44
CA GLY A 193 -0.55 7.42 10.05
C GLY A 193 -1.91 7.43 10.75
N LEU A 194 -2.54 6.25 10.92
CA LEU A 194 -3.79 6.12 11.69
C LEU A 194 -3.58 6.40 13.18
N LEU A 195 -2.47 5.91 13.75
CA LEU A 195 -2.08 6.22 15.13
C LEU A 195 -1.86 7.73 15.31
N PHE A 196 -1.09 8.34 14.40
CA PHE A 196 -0.78 9.76 14.44
C PHE A 196 -2.03 10.64 14.33
N ALA A 197 -2.98 10.26 13.46
CA ALA A 197 -4.27 10.95 13.36
C ALA A 197 -5.06 10.88 14.68
N THR A 198 -5.04 9.72 15.34
CA THR A 198 -5.71 9.50 16.63
C THR A 198 -5.09 10.34 17.76
N GLU A 199 -3.76 10.37 17.87
CA GLU A 199 -3.04 11.11 18.93
C GLU A 199 -3.17 12.62 18.79
N THR A 200 -3.17 13.12 17.56
CA THR A 200 -3.23 14.57 17.30
C THR A 200 -4.65 15.14 17.32
N GLY A 201 -5.67 14.30 17.27
CA GLY A 201 -7.07 14.72 17.32
C GLY A 201 -7.58 15.46 16.08
N PHE A 202 -6.75 15.65 15.03
CA PHE A 202 -7.18 16.26 13.77
C PHE A 202 -8.17 15.39 13.01
N PHE A 203 -8.06 14.08 13.18
CA PHE A 203 -8.98 13.10 12.64
C PHE A 203 -8.92 11.88 13.55
N ALA A 204 -9.99 11.59 14.30
CA ALA A 204 -10.07 10.39 15.11
C ALA A 204 -10.69 9.27 14.25
N PRO A 205 -9.89 8.40 13.60
CA PRO A 205 -10.45 7.24 12.90
C PRO A 205 -11.26 6.41 13.90
N SER A 206 -12.39 5.89 13.46
CA SER A 206 -13.17 4.99 14.32
C SER A 206 -12.36 3.73 14.62
N ARG A 207 -12.63 3.09 15.75
CA ARG A 207 -11.99 1.80 16.09
C ARG A 207 -12.16 0.79 14.95
N ASP A 208 -13.32 0.81 14.29
CA ASP A 208 -13.63 -0.05 13.15
C ASP A 208 -12.71 0.22 11.95
N GLN A 209 -12.36 1.47 11.66
CA GLN A 209 -11.44 1.83 10.58
C GLN A 209 -10.01 1.34 10.86
N ILE A 210 -9.54 1.49 12.11
CA ILE A 210 -8.23 0.99 12.54
C ILE A 210 -8.16 -0.53 12.41
N ILE A 211 -9.20 -1.23 12.90
CA ILE A 211 -9.29 -2.70 12.83
C ILE A 211 -9.37 -3.14 11.36
N ALA A 212 -10.20 -2.51 10.54
CA ALA A 212 -10.35 -2.84 9.12
C ALA A 212 -9.02 -2.68 8.37
N TYR A 213 -8.32 -1.58 8.58
CA TYR A 213 -6.99 -1.38 8.00
C TYR A 213 -6.03 -2.48 8.44
N GLY A 214 -5.92 -2.73 9.76
CA GLY A 214 -4.99 -3.71 10.31
C GLY A 214 -5.23 -5.13 9.79
N VAL A 215 -6.50 -5.57 9.74
CA VAL A 215 -6.88 -6.89 9.23
C VAL A 215 -6.55 -7.02 7.74
N VAL A 216 -6.96 -6.06 6.92
CA VAL A 216 -6.74 -6.12 5.46
C VAL A 216 -5.26 -6.03 5.13
N ALA A 217 -4.54 -5.10 5.76
CA ALA A 217 -3.10 -4.96 5.61
C ALA A 217 -2.34 -6.22 6.02
N GLY A 218 -2.69 -6.82 7.16
CA GLY A 218 -2.09 -8.05 7.65
C GLY A 218 -2.32 -9.22 6.69
N ILE A 219 -3.57 -9.44 6.24
CA ILE A 219 -3.90 -10.51 5.29
C ILE A 219 -3.15 -10.30 3.96
N MET A 220 -3.18 -9.10 3.40
CA MET A 220 -2.50 -8.82 2.13
C MET A 220 -0.99 -8.97 2.23
N TRP A 221 -0.38 -8.53 3.32
CA TRP A 221 1.04 -8.72 3.57
C TRP A 221 1.40 -10.21 3.67
N LEU A 222 0.61 -11.01 4.39
CA LEU A 222 0.80 -12.47 4.48
C LEU A 222 0.66 -13.15 3.11
N LEU A 223 -0.34 -12.79 2.31
CA LEU A 223 -0.51 -13.31 0.95
C LEU A 223 0.68 -12.96 0.06
N TRP A 224 1.20 -11.73 0.17
CA TRP A 224 2.36 -11.28 -0.58
C TRP A 224 3.64 -12.01 -0.16
N VAL A 225 3.86 -12.22 1.14
CA VAL A 225 4.98 -13.03 1.66
C VAL A 225 4.86 -14.48 1.20
N ALA A 226 3.68 -15.08 1.27
CA ALA A 226 3.43 -16.42 0.77
C ALA A 226 3.75 -16.53 -0.73
N ALA A 227 3.34 -15.55 -1.54
CA ALA A 227 3.65 -15.50 -2.96
C ALA A 227 5.16 -15.38 -3.24
N ILE A 228 5.90 -14.64 -2.40
CA ILE A 228 7.37 -14.57 -2.45
C ILE A 228 7.98 -15.95 -2.20
N VAL A 229 7.54 -16.65 -1.16
CA VAL A 229 8.07 -17.97 -0.78
C VAL A 229 7.74 -19.02 -1.84
N VAL A 230 6.48 -19.09 -2.27
CA VAL A 230 6.01 -20.03 -3.31
C VAL A 230 6.72 -19.77 -4.64
N GLY A 231 6.76 -18.51 -5.10
CA GLY A 231 7.45 -18.13 -6.32
C GLY A 231 8.95 -18.45 -6.28
N GLY A 232 9.59 -18.24 -5.12
CA GLY A 232 10.99 -18.62 -4.88
C GLY A 232 11.21 -20.13 -4.99
N ARG A 233 10.37 -20.92 -4.32
CA ARG A 233 10.43 -22.40 -4.34
C ARG A 233 10.20 -22.96 -5.74
N ARG A 234 9.21 -22.44 -6.50
CA ARG A 234 8.93 -22.87 -7.89
C ARG A 234 10.14 -22.64 -8.80
N ARG A 235 10.78 -21.46 -8.72
CA ARG A 235 11.97 -21.15 -9.52
C ARG A 235 13.18 -22.01 -9.13
N ALA A 236 13.38 -22.26 -7.83
CA ALA A 236 14.46 -23.13 -7.36
C ALA A 236 14.29 -24.58 -7.87
N ARG A 237 13.05 -25.10 -7.87
CA ARG A 237 12.73 -26.43 -8.42
C ARG A 237 12.99 -26.49 -9.92
N ALA A 238 12.52 -25.50 -10.69
CA ALA A 238 12.76 -25.44 -12.14
C ALA A 238 14.26 -25.42 -12.48
N ASN A 239 15.06 -24.64 -11.74
CA ASN A 239 16.51 -24.60 -11.94
C ASN A 239 17.21 -25.93 -11.61
N LYS A 240 16.69 -26.72 -10.65
CA LYS A 240 17.23 -28.04 -10.33
C LYS A 240 16.97 -29.04 -11.47
N VAL A 241 15.76 -29.05 -12.02
CA VAL A 241 15.38 -29.92 -13.15
C VAL A 241 16.25 -29.62 -14.38
N VAL A 242 16.40 -28.34 -14.75
CA VAL A 242 17.26 -27.96 -15.89
C VAL A 242 18.72 -28.39 -15.69
N ARG A 243 19.23 -28.31 -14.46
CA ARG A 243 20.61 -28.76 -14.14
C ARG A 243 20.75 -30.27 -14.18
N SER A 244 19.77 -31.03 -13.69
CA SER A 244 19.79 -32.50 -13.78
C SER A 244 19.75 -32.96 -15.23
N ASP A 245 18.92 -32.34 -16.06
CA ASP A 245 18.76 -32.70 -17.47
C ASP A 245 20.04 -32.39 -18.25
N ALA A 246 20.66 -31.23 -18.00
CA ALA A 246 21.96 -30.88 -18.59
C ALA A 246 23.07 -31.85 -18.15
N SER A 247 23.12 -32.22 -16.87
CA SER A 247 24.09 -33.19 -16.35
C SER A 247 23.90 -34.57 -16.98
N TYR A 248 22.66 -35.03 -17.12
CA TYR A 248 22.32 -36.31 -17.74
C TYR A 248 22.71 -36.33 -19.23
N SER A 249 22.38 -35.28 -19.97
CA SER A 249 22.77 -35.15 -21.39
C SER A 249 24.29 -35.12 -21.59
N SER A 250 25.03 -34.55 -20.65
CA SER A 250 26.51 -34.51 -20.70
C SER A 250 27.10 -35.91 -20.46
N TYR A 251 26.53 -36.65 -19.52
CA TYR A 251 26.93 -38.02 -19.20
C TYR A 251 26.71 -38.96 -20.40
N THR A 252 25.52 -38.95 -21.00
CA THR A 252 25.19 -39.83 -22.13
C THR A 252 26.04 -39.52 -23.39
N ALA A 253 26.34 -38.25 -23.64
CA ALA A 253 27.25 -37.86 -24.72
C ALA A 253 28.67 -38.40 -24.50
N SER A 254 29.19 -38.35 -23.27
CA SER A 254 30.51 -38.87 -22.93
C SER A 254 30.58 -40.40 -23.05
N GLU A 255 29.54 -41.12 -22.62
CA GLU A 255 29.47 -42.58 -22.71
C GLU A 255 29.41 -43.04 -24.17
N THR A 256 28.63 -42.36 -25.00
CA THR A 256 28.52 -42.64 -26.43
C THR A 256 29.85 -42.39 -27.16
N SER A 257 30.56 -41.30 -26.82
CA SER A 257 31.88 -41.02 -27.39
C SER A 257 32.93 -42.04 -26.98
N SER A 258 32.90 -42.50 -25.72
CA SER A 258 33.77 -43.57 -25.22
C SER A 258 33.55 -44.86 -26.00
N LYS A 259 32.29 -45.32 -26.14
CA LYS A 259 31.97 -46.55 -26.88
C LYS A 259 32.42 -46.51 -28.34
N ARG A 260 32.35 -45.35 -29.02
CA ARG A 260 32.84 -45.20 -30.41
C ARG A 260 34.36 -45.23 -30.56
N ARG A 261 35.16 -45.04 -29.51
CA ARG A 261 36.63 -45.12 -29.60
C ARG A 261 37.18 -46.53 -29.52
N TYR A 262 36.35 -47.50 -29.12
CA TYR A 262 36.75 -48.90 -28.94
C TYR A 262 36.18 -49.83 -30.02
N VAL A 263 35.57 -49.27 -31.06
CA VAL A 263 35.10 -49.97 -32.27
C VAL A 263 35.89 -49.41 -33.46
#